data_AF-A0A0F9LLS2-F1
#
_entry.id   AF-A0A0F9LLS2-F1
#
_cell.length_a   1.000
_cell.length_b   1.000
_cell.length_c   1.000
_cell.angle_alpha   90.00
_cell.angle_beta   90.00
_cell.angle_gamma   90.00
#
_symmetry.space_group_name_H-M   'P 1'
#
loop_
_entity.id
_entity.type
_entity.pdbx_description
1 polymer ?
#
loop_
_entity_poly.entity_id
_entity_poly.type
_entity_poly.pdbx_seq_one_letter_code
_entity_poly.pdbx_strand_id
1 'polypeptide(L)'
;MAIRTKNIGEQIIEFVVPAIQAADTNLATAFADFDGFIKNIYAELITAGITGNQKVDIHKNGVTIFGGATKINFATTSKTATYDTVTDVLAQIVKGDLLSLDVDSIHSGTAGDGLLVQMRIVRGRPGALTNVAPASLN
;
A
#
# COMPACT_ATOMS: atom_id res chain seq x y z
N MET A 1 -20.47 22.99 28.21
CA MET A 1 -20.52 22.82 26.73
C MET A 1 -19.22 22.15 26.31
N ALA A 2 -19.27 20.90 25.84
CA ALA A 2 -18.07 20.15 25.48
C ALA A 2 -18.09 19.86 23.98
N ILE A 3 -17.25 20.56 23.23
CA ILE A 3 -16.90 20.18 21.86
C ILE A 3 -15.75 19.19 21.98
N ARG A 4 -15.97 17.95 21.53
CA ARG A 4 -14.92 16.94 21.39
C ARG A 4 -14.71 16.69 19.90
N THR A 5 -13.68 17.30 19.34
CA THR A 5 -13.20 17.01 17.99
C THR A 5 -12.10 15.94 18.11
N LYS A 6 -12.40 14.68 17.74
CA LYS A 6 -11.35 13.69 17.46
C LYS A 6 -11.11 13.66 15.97
N ASN A 7 -10.10 14.40 15.52
CA ASN A 7 -9.70 14.45 14.13
C ASN A 7 -8.56 13.44 13.89
N ILE A 8 -8.90 12.16 13.69
CA ILE A 8 -7.96 11.17 13.13
C ILE A 8 -8.06 11.27 11.61
N GLY A 9 -7.55 12.39 11.07
CA GLY A 9 -7.64 12.72 9.64
C GLY A 9 -6.81 11.79 8.75
N GLU A 10 -5.84 11.09 9.34
CA GLU A 10 -4.94 10.16 8.65
C GLU A 10 -4.78 8.86 9.46
N GLN A 11 -4.69 7.73 8.77
CA GLN A 11 -4.26 6.42 9.28
C GLN A 11 -2.94 6.10 8.59
N ILE A 12 -1.93 5.75 9.39
CA ILE A 12 -0.62 5.32 8.89
C ILE A 12 -0.52 3.83 9.20
N ILE A 13 -0.28 3.03 8.17
CA ILE A 13 -0.07 1.59 8.27
C ILE A 13 1.37 1.31 7.89
N GLU A 14 2.11 0.66 8.78
CA GLU A 14 3.49 0.26 8.57
C GLU A 14 3.58 -1.26 8.57
N PHE A 15 4.02 -1.81 7.45
CA PHE A 15 4.40 -3.20 7.33
C PHE A 15 5.92 -3.29 7.47
N VAL A 16 6.38 -3.98 8.51
CA VAL A 16 7.82 -4.13 8.81
C VAL A 16 8.17 -5.60 8.77
N VAL A 17 9.13 -5.95 7.91
CA VAL A 17 9.69 -7.29 7.80
C VAL A 17 11.17 -7.20 8.17
N PRO A 18 11.53 -7.38 9.46
CA PRO A 18 12.87 -7.08 9.97
C PRO A 18 13.88 -8.21 9.70
N ALA A 19 13.68 -8.96 8.62
CA ALA A 19 14.45 -10.14 8.27
C ALA A 19 14.72 -10.21 6.76
N ILE A 20 15.62 -11.14 6.40
CA ILE A 20 15.94 -11.45 5.01
C ILE A 20 14.65 -11.78 4.27
N GLN A 21 14.50 -11.16 3.11
CA GLN A 21 13.28 -11.22 2.33
C GLN A 21 13.09 -12.61 1.72
N ALA A 22 11.88 -13.12 1.86
CA ALA A 22 11.38 -14.31 1.19
C ALA A 22 10.16 -13.91 0.36
N ALA A 23 9.95 -14.59 -0.77
CA ALA A 23 8.71 -14.44 -1.51
C ALA A 23 7.59 -15.11 -0.71
N ASP A 24 6.53 -14.35 -0.42
CA ASP A 24 5.40 -14.82 0.36
C ASP A 24 4.16 -13.97 0.06
N THR A 25 2.99 -14.56 0.21
CA THR A 25 1.69 -13.92 0.07
C THR A 25 1.09 -13.66 1.45
N ASN A 26 0.48 -12.50 1.65
CA ASN A 26 -0.09 -12.07 2.93
C ASN A 26 0.92 -12.06 4.08
N LEU A 27 2.15 -11.62 3.80
CA LEU A 27 3.25 -11.55 4.76
C LEU A 27 2.89 -10.68 5.97
N ALA A 28 2.09 -9.64 5.75
CA ALA A 28 1.49 -8.84 6.81
C ALA A 28 0.12 -8.32 6.37
N THR A 29 -0.78 -8.10 7.33
CA THR A 29 -2.16 -7.63 7.07
C THR A 29 -2.59 -6.57 8.05
N ALA A 30 -3.39 -5.62 7.59
CA ALA A 30 -4.02 -4.59 8.41
C ALA A 30 -5.44 -4.28 7.89
N PHE A 31 -6.29 -3.71 8.74
CA PHE A 31 -7.62 -3.26 8.35
C PHE A 31 -7.67 -1.73 8.25
N ALA A 32 -8.45 -1.23 7.30
CA ALA A 32 -8.78 0.19 7.23
C ALA A 32 -9.74 0.60 8.36
N ASP A 33 -9.38 1.64 9.13
CA ASP A 33 -10.18 2.08 10.28
C ASP A 33 -11.35 3.00 9.89
N PHE A 34 -11.31 3.57 8.68
CA PHE A 34 -12.29 4.51 8.15
C PHE A 34 -12.29 4.55 6.63
N ASP A 35 -13.35 5.12 6.06
CA ASP A 35 -13.44 5.41 4.63
C ASP A 35 -12.49 6.55 4.23
N GLY A 36 -11.75 6.37 3.15
CA GLY A 36 -10.70 7.30 2.77
C GLY A 36 -10.07 7.03 1.41
N PHE A 37 -8.92 7.64 1.20
CA PHE A 37 -8.09 7.45 0.03
C PHE A 37 -6.64 7.20 0.44
N ILE A 38 -5.97 6.30 -0.27
CA ILE A 38 -4.52 6.18 -0.18
C ILE A 38 -3.91 7.47 -0.71
N LYS A 39 -3.17 8.17 0.14
CA LYS A 39 -2.50 9.43 -0.21
C LYS A 39 -1.11 9.18 -0.73
N ASN A 40 -0.31 8.39 0.00
CA ASN A 40 1.07 8.09 -0.32
C ASN A 40 1.43 6.67 0.11
N ILE A 41 2.37 6.06 -0.60
CA ILE A 41 3.05 4.82 -0.23
C ILE A 41 4.56 5.10 -0.25
N TYR A 42 5.26 4.63 0.77
CA TYR A 42 6.71 4.68 0.88
C TYR A 42 7.23 3.29 1.18
N ALA A 43 8.35 2.91 0.57
CA ALA A 43 8.98 1.63 0.76
C ALA A 43 10.51 1.75 0.70
N GLU A 44 11.18 1.03 1.59
CA GLU A 44 12.64 1.02 1.71
C GLU A 44 13.14 -0.36 2.20
N LEU A 45 14.36 -0.72 1.79
CA LEU A 45 15.10 -1.85 2.33
C LEU A 45 16.29 -1.35 3.16
N ILE A 46 16.56 -1.97 4.31
CA ILE A 46 17.81 -1.74 5.05
C ILE A 46 19.01 -2.17 4.21
N THR A 47 18.92 -3.34 3.58
CA THR A 47 19.96 -3.87 2.67
C THR A 47 19.31 -4.33 1.39
N ALA A 48 19.82 -3.86 0.25
CA ALA A 48 19.38 -4.32 -1.07
C ALA A 48 20.13 -5.59 -1.47
N GLY A 49 19.45 -6.48 -2.21
CA GLY A 49 20.11 -7.62 -2.81
C GLY A 49 20.98 -7.26 -4.02
N ILE A 50 21.78 -8.22 -4.48
CA ILE A 50 22.86 -7.97 -5.44
C ILE A 50 22.57 -8.43 -6.88
N THR A 51 21.46 -9.12 -7.13
CA THR A 51 21.09 -9.57 -8.48
C THR A 51 19.57 -9.65 -8.62
N GLY A 52 19.06 -9.28 -9.79
CA GLY A 52 17.61 -9.23 -10.05
C GLY A 52 16.92 -8.06 -9.35
N ASN A 53 15.61 -7.97 -9.50
CA ASN A 53 14.80 -6.97 -8.81
C ASN A 53 13.90 -7.65 -7.79
N GLN A 54 13.68 -6.98 -6.66
CA GLN A 54 12.64 -7.35 -5.71
C GLN A 54 11.37 -6.57 -6.01
N LYS A 55 10.24 -7.26 -6.03
CA LYS A 55 8.91 -6.70 -6.25
C LYS A 55 8.03 -6.97 -5.04
N VAL A 56 7.36 -5.92 -4.59
CA VAL A 56 6.46 -5.93 -3.45
C VAL A 56 5.12 -5.39 -3.91
N ASP A 57 4.05 -5.99 -3.43
CA ASP A 57 2.68 -5.63 -3.75
C ASP A 57 1.90 -5.29 -2.48
N ILE A 58 0.88 -4.45 -2.66
CA ILE A 58 -0.14 -4.21 -1.66
C ILE A 58 -1.47 -4.63 -2.28
N HIS A 59 -2.16 -5.56 -1.63
CA HIS A 59 -3.49 -5.98 -2.03
C HIS A 59 -4.54 -5.33 -1.14
N LYS A 60 -5.66 -4.94 -1.75
CA LYS A 60 -6.91 -4.59 -1.09
C LYS A 60 -7.92 -5.68 -1.36
N ASN A 61 -8.37 -6.37 -0.32
CA ASN A 61 -9.31 -7.50 -0.42
C ASN A 61 -8.86 -8.55 -1.45
N GLY A 62 -7.55 -8.85 -1.50
CA GLY A 62 -6.95 -9.82 -2.42
C GLY A 62 -6.70 -9.32 -3.84
N VAL A 63 -6.90 -8.04 -4.14
CA VAL A 63 -6.62 -7.43 -5.46
C VAL A 63 -5.51 -6.40 -5.34
N THR A 64 -4.48 -6.47 -6.20
CA THR A 64 -3.36 -5.51 -6.22
C THR A 64 -3.88 -4.08 -6.39
N ILE A 65 -3.36 -3.13 -5.63
CA ILE A 65 -3.74 -1.72 -5.76
C ILE A 65 -3.03 -1.02 -6.94
N PHE A 66 -1.96 -1.62 -7.47
CA PHE A 66 -1.15 -1.06 -8.55
C PHE A 66 -1.73 -1.39 -9.92
N GLY A 67 -1.60 -0.45 -10.86
CA GLY A 67 -2.06 -0.64 -12.25
C GLY A 67 -1.05 -1.34 -13.15
N GLY A 68 0.23 -1.39 -12.74
CA GLY A 68 1.33 -1.98 -13.50
C GLY A 68 1.88 -3.27 -12.86
N ALA A 69 2.74 -3.96 -13.62
CA ALA A 69 3.35 -5.23 -13.23
C ALA A 69 4.68 -5.08 -12.44
N THR A 70 5.16 -3.85 -12.25
CA THR A 70 6.38 -3.53 -11.50
C THR A 70 6.08 -3.20 -10.03
N LYS A 71 4.88 -2.69 -9.73
CA LYS A 71 4.33 -2.47 -8.38
C LYS A 71 5.28 -1.60 -7.55
N ILE A 72 5.70 -2.05 -6.37
CA ILE A 72 6.84 -1.48 -5.64
C ILE A 72 8.09 -2.26 -6.04
N ASN A 73 8.98 -1.63 -6.81
CA ASN A 73 10.16 -2.29 -7.37
C ASN A 73 11.46 -1.74 -6.77
N PHE A 74 12.29 -2.65 -6.26
CA PHE A 74 13.66 -2.39 -5.81
C PHE A 74 14.64 -2.96 -6.84
N ALA A 75 15.35 -2.07 -7.54
CA ALA A 75 16.39 -2.48 -8.46
C ALA A 75 17.56 -3.20 -7.74
N THR A 76 18.34 -3.98 -8.49
CA THR A 76 19.61 -4.54 -8.01
C THR A 76 20.45 -3.46 -7.31
N THR A 77 20.96 -3.74 -6.11
CA THR A 77 21.76 -2.84 -5.26
C THR A 77 21.07 -1.55 -4.78
N SER A 78 19.79 -1.31 -5.12
CA SER A 78 19.04 -0.13 -4.68
C SER A 78 18.20 -0.42 -3.45
N LYS A 79 18.35 0.42 -2.43
CA LYS A 79 17.49 0.42 -1.23
C LYS A 79 16.21 1.21 -1.42
N THR A 80 16.19 2.12 -2.39
CA THR A 80 15.06 3.00 -2.68
C THR A 80 14.15 2.34 -3.71
N ALA A 81 12.86 2.30 -3.40
CA ALA A 81 11.85 1.78 -4.30
C ALA A 81 11.48 2.76 -5.42
N THR A 82 11.03 2.17 -6.52
CA THR A 82 10.26 2.82 -7.59
C THR A 82 8.83 2.29 -7.54
N TYR A 83 7.86 3.07 -8.01
CA TYR A 83 6.44 2.76 -7.84
C TYR A 83 5.71 2.86 -9.17
N ASP A 84 4.86 1.88 -9.44
CA ASP A 84 3.80 2.02 -10.42
C ASP A 84 2.69 2.94 -9.90
N THR A 85 1.87 3.42 -10.82
CA THR A 85 0.67 4.18 -10.49
C THR A 85 -0.32 3.28 -9.75
N VAL A 86 -0.77 3.73 -8.57
CA VAL A 86 -1.94 3.16 -7.89
C VAL A 86 -3.18 3.45 -8.74
N THR A 87 -4.04 2.46 -8.96
CA THR A 87 -5.27 2.68 -9.74
C THR A 87 -6.28 3.52 -8.93
N ASP A 88 -6.92 4.50 -9.56
CA ASP A 88 -7.85 5.43 -8.87
C ASP A 88 -9.02 4.71 -8.17
N VAL A 89 -9.51 3.62 -8.77
CA VAL A 89 -10.60 2.81 -8.20
C VAL A 89 -10.14 2.06 -6.94
N LEU A 90 -8.87 1.68 -6.87
CA LEU A 90 -8.33 0.95 -5.72
C LEU A 90 -7.70 1.86 -4.67
N ALA A 91 -7.38 3.11 -5.04
CA ALA A 91 -6.99 4.15 -4.10
C ALA A 91 -8.12 4.51 -3.11
N GLN A 92 -9.39 4.30 -3.46
CA GLN A 92 -10.50 4.44 -2.52
C GLN A 92 -10.50 3.28 -1.51
N ILE A 93 -10.50 3.62 -0.23
CA ILE A 93 -10.55 2.68 0.89
C ILE A 93 -11.90 2.81 1.59
N VAL A 94 -12.52 1.67 1.88
CA VAL A 94 -13.70 1.58 2.75
C VAL A 94 -13.27 1.01 4.09
N LYS A 95 -13.90 1.48 5.17
CA LYS A 95 -13.69 0.94 6.51
C LYS A 95 -13.87 -0.58 6.50
N GLY A 96 -12.89 -1.29 7.06
CA GLY A 96 -12.90 -2.75 7.13
C GLY A 96 -12.29 -3.44 5.91
N ASP A 97 -11.87 -2.71 4.87
CA ASP A 97 -11.06 -3.29 3.80
C ASP A 97 -9.79 -3.94 4.39
N LEU A 98 -9.49 -5.15 3.94
CA LEU A 98 -8.27 -5.88 4.28
C LEU A 98 -7.14 -5.43 3.35
N LEU A 99 -6.07 -4.94 3.96
CA LEU A 99 -4.85 -4.50 3.27
C LEU A 99 -3.75 -5.50 3.59
N SER A 100 -3.17 -6.12 2.58
CA SER A 100 -2.08 -7.10 2.75
C SER A 100 -0.84 -6.74 1.96
N LEU A 101 0.31 -7.08 2.52
CA LEU A 101 1.63 -6.96 1.90
C LEU A 101 2.05 -8.32 1.34
N ASP A 102 2.42 -8.33 0.06
CA ASP A 102 2.96 -9.51 -0.62
C ASP A 102 4.35 -9.21 -1.18
N VAL A 103 5.22 -10.21 -1.17
CA VAL A 103 6.54 -10.16 -1.82
C VAL A 103 6.50 -11.11 -3.00
N ASP A 104 6.25 -10.59 -4.20
CA ASP A 104 6.10 -11.40 -5.42
C ASP A 104 7.43 -12.03 -5.87
N SER A 105 8.51 -11.27 -5.74
CA SER A 105 9.84 -11.72 -6.13
C SER A 105 10.88 -11.04 -5.28
N ILE A 106 11.97 -11.76 -5.00
CA ILE A 106 13.13 -11.25 -4.26
C ILE A 106 14.34 -11.13 -5.18
N HIS A 107 15.32 -10.34 -4.75
CA HIS A 107 16.66 -10.42 -5.33
C HIS A 107 17.19 -11.86 -5.25
N SER A 108 17.90 -12.31 -6.28
CA SER A 108 18.55 -13.60 -6.32
C SER A 108 20.00 -13.53 -5.83
N GLY A 109 20.56 -14.66 -5.36
CA GLY A 109 21.94 -14.76 -4.85
C GLY A 109 22.05 -14.26 -3.41
N THR A 110 21.86 -12.94 -3.22
CA THR A 110 21.68 -12.33 -1.90
C THR A 110 20.37 -11.58 -1.90
N ALA A 111 19.41 -12.06 -1.10
CA ALA A 111 18.12 -11.40 -0.92
C ALA A 111 18.29 -10.07 -0.15
N GLY A 112 17.36 -9.14 -0.37
CA GLY A 112 17.26 -7.94 0.46
C GLY A 112 16.94 -8.28 1.92
N ASP A 113 17.09 -7.30 2.80
CA ASP A 113 16.81 -7.43 4.23
C ASP A 113 16.20 -6.13 4.78
N GLY A 114 15.33 -6.27 5.78
CA GLY A 114 14.71 -5.17 6.50
C GLY A 114 13.78 -4.33 5.62
N LEU A 115 12.69 -4.93 5.13
CA LEU A 115 11.68 -4.20 4.35
C LEU A 115 10.77 -3.39 5.28
N LEU A 116 10.61 -2.11 4.94
CA LEU A 116 9.57 -1.23 5.46
C LEU A 116 8.66 -0.82 4.30
N VAL A 117 7.34 -0.95 4.49
CA VAL A 117 6.33 -0.34 3.62
C VAL A 117 5.37 0.47 4.48
N GLN A 118 5.36 1.78 4.29
CA GLN A 118 4.44 2.71 4.94
C GLN A 118 3.37 3.15 3.95
N MET A 119 2.11 3.02 4.34
CA MET A 119 0.96 3.51 3.59
C MET A 119 0.20 4.53 4.42
N ARG A 120 -0.16 5.66 3.80
CA ARG A 120 -0.97 6.71 4.42
C ARG A 120 -2.34 6.75 3.79
N ILE A 121 -3.37 6.57 4.61
CA ILE A 121 -4.78 6.70 4.23
C ILE A 121 -5.31 7.98 4.85
N VAL A 122 -5.98 8.82 4.05
CA VAL A 122 -6.61 10.05 4.52
C VAL A 122 -8.11 9.95 4.43
N ARG A 123 -8.82 10.47 5.43
CA ARG A 123 -10.29 10.43 5.45
C ARG A 123 -10.87 11.15 4.23
N GLY A 124 -11.84 10.52 3.59
CA GLY A 124 -12.69 11.19 2.62
C GLY A 124 -13.53 12.25 3.34
N ARG A 125 -13.74 13.42 2.71
CA ARG A 125 -14.63 14.43 3.28
C ARG A 125 -16.03 13.82 3.44
N PRO A 126 -16.68 13.95 4.62
CA PRO A 126 -18.07 13.54 4.78
C PRO A 126 -18.95 14.22 3.71
N GLY A 127 -19.65 13.42 2.90
CA GLY A 127 -20.54 13.90 1.82
C GLY A 127 -19.89 14.15 0.46
N ALA A 128 -18.62 13.82 0.24
CA ALA A 128 -18.01 13.81 -1.10
C ALA A 128 -18.12 12.43 -1.80
N LEU A 129 -18.66 11.43 -1.11
CA LEU A 129 -18.83 10.07 -1.62
C LEU A 129 -20.23 9.87 -2.21
N THR A 130 -20.53 10.58 -3.28
CA THR A 130 -21.51 10.08 -4.24
C THR A 130 -20.94 10.27 -5.62
N ASN A 131 -20.34 9.21 -6.14
CA ASN A 131 -20.30 8.99 -7.58
C ASN A 131 -21.76 8.69 -7.99
N VAL A 132 -22.62 9.72 -8.01
CA VAL A 132 -23.93 9.60 -8.63
C VAL A 132 -23.62 9.44 -10.10
N ALA A 133 -23.81 8.23 -10.65
CA ALA A 133 -23.85 8.06 -12.09
C ALA A 133 -24.75 9.19 -12.65
N PRO A 134 -24.32 9.94 -13.68
CA PRO A 134 -25.14 11.02 -14.20
C PRO A 134 -26.50 10.43 -14.52
N ALA A 135 -27.53 10.93 -13.83
CA ALA A 135 -28.89 10.49 -14.07
C ALA A 135 -29.13 10.69 -15.56
N SER A 136 -29.41 9.61 -16.29
CA SER A 136 -29.85 9.72 -17.68
C SER A 136 -31.13 10.55 -17.65
N LEU A 137 -31.03 11.78 -18.15
CA LEU A 137 -32.20 12.59 -18.45
C LEU A 137 -32.94 11.84 -19.56
N ASN A 138 -34.19 11.46 -19.26
CA ASN A 138 -35.11 10.81 -20.20
C ASN A 138 -35.21 11.57 -21.52
#